data_AF-A0AAU0KCL6-F1
#
_entry.id   AF-A0AAU0KCL6-F1
#
_cell.length_a   1.000
_cell.length_b   1.000
_cell.length_c   1.000
_cell.angle_alpha   90.00
_cell.angle_beta   90.00
_cell.angle_gamma   90.00
#
_symmetry.space_group_name_H-M   'P 1'
#
loop_
_entity.id
_entity.type
_entity.pdbx_description
1 polymer ?
#
loop_
_entity_poly.entity_id
_entity_poly.type
_entity_poly.pdbx_seq_one_letter_code
_entity_poly.pdbx_strand_id
1 'polypeptide(L)'
;MNRKVLRFTLAALAVLTLAVTAVAAPLRKNRAIAVILYDVEPGTRYTSLSSWNYYGGMSYTHYASAARGAALATETIRSALVRNGYKVVSDQITARIVKAQPKQPGPGAVKKISRAHGVSQYVDGTVEVLDTIRNEFGMYTGSAVVMVHVYDSTGRTIFSDSAMGKEVGATPDESEIKAVRKAAEELAEKITGVPANPNVTDGGFYVFVRGARDLKSVQSVVTACKTVYGVTSARTGRFDGDWAQLTVFGNFDLKELQKAIVDKVPYARINDITDSTMYVDIY
;
A
#
# COMPACT_ATOMS: atom_id res chain seq x y z
N MET A 1 41.74 -32.83 42.61
CA MET A 1 41.07 -33.24 41.35
C MET A 1 39.87 -32.34 41.09
N ASN A 2 40.11 -31.12 40.60
CA ASN A 2 40.06 -30.65 39.20
C ASN A 2 38.66 -30.36 38.63
N ARG A 3 38.07 -29.23 39.06
CA ARG A 3 36.88 -28.54 38.50
C ARG A 3 37.10 -27.92 37.10
N LYS A 4 38.02 -28.45 36.29
CA LYS A 4 38.45 -27.83 35.01
C LYS A 4 37.92 -28.52 33.74
N VAL A 5 37.16 -29.61 33.84
CA VAL A 5 36.74 -30.38 32.63
C VAL A 5 35.31 -30.07 32.16
N LEU A 6 34.47 -29.40 32.96
CA LEU A 6 33.07 -29.13 32.61
C LEU A 6 32.81 -27.72 32.04
N ARG A 7 33.84 -27.06 31.46
CA ARG A 7 33.70 -25.74 30.82
C ARG A 7 34.05 -25.72 29.32
N PHE A 8 34.31 -26.88 28.72
CA PHE A 8 34.81 -26.95 27.34
C PHE A 8 33.84 -27.54 26.32
N THR A 9 32.61 -27.90 26.70
CA THR A 9 31.59 -28.42 25.75
C THR A 9 30.46 -27.45 25.44
N LEU A 10 30.48 -26.22 25.97
CA LEU A 10 29.47 -25.19 25.66
C LEU A 10 29.98 -24.03 24.78
N ALA A 11 31.22 -24.12 24.28
CA ALA A 11 31.88 -23.03 23.54
C ALA A 11 31.99 -23.26 22.02
N ALA A 12 31.41 -24.34 21.48
CA ALA A 12 31.52 -24.69 20.06
C ALA A 12 30.18 -24.70 19.30
N LEU A 13 29.10 -24.20 19.89
CA LEU A 13 27.79 -24.09 19.25
C LEU A 13 27.29 -22.64 19.25
N ALA A 14 28.16 -21.70 18.86
CA ALA A 14 27.84 -20.28 18.84
C ALA A 14 28.52 -19.53 17.69
N VAL A 15 28.68 -20.14 16.51
CA VAL A 15 29.00 -19.38 15.27
C VAL A 15 28.39 -20.10 14.07
N LEU A 16 27.06 -20.07 13.97
CA LEU A 16 26.40 -20.11 12.67
C LEU A 16 25.11 -19.28 12.77
N THR A 17 25.23 -18.06 13.28
CA THR A 17 24.26 -17.02 12.94
C THR A 17 24.39 -16.83 11.44
N LEU A 18 23.37 -17.29 10.71
CA LEU A 18 23.18 -16.95 9.31
C LEU A 18 23.50 -15.48 9.15
N ALA A 19 24.56 -15.18 8.40
CA ALA A 19 24.64 -13.94 7.68
C ALA A 19 23.45 -13.95 6.71
N VAL A 20 22.28 -13.55 7.20
CA VAL A 20 21.30 -12.89 6.35
C VAL A 20 22.08 -11.67 5.88
N THR A 21 22.63 -11.77 4.68
CA THR A 21 23.05 -10.61 3.92
C THR A 21 21.80 -9.75 3.84
N ALA A 22 21.66 -8.82 4.80
CA ALA A 22 20.65 -7.80 4.76
C ALA A 22 20.94 -7.03 3.48
N VAL A 23 20.24 -7.40 2.41
CA VAL A 23 20.18 -6.60 1.20
C VAL A 23 19.67 -5.26 1.68
N ALA A 24 20.56 -4.28 1.74
CA ALA A 24 20.23 -2.97 2.30
C ALA A 24 18.99 -2.46 1.56
N ALA A 25 17.93 -2.15 2.32
CA ALA A 25 16.68 -1.67 1.75
C ALA A 25 16.96 -0.51 0.77
N PRO A 26 16.45 -0.59 -0.48
CA PRO A 26 16.67 0.47 -1.47
C PRO A 26 16.24 1.86 -0.99
N LEU A 27 15.17 1.92 -0.19
CA LEU A 27 14.67 3.16 0.38
C LEU A 27 15.29 3.49 1.74
N ARG A 28 15.40 4.79 2.01
CA ARG A 28 15.87 5.34 3.29
C ARG A 28 14.69 5.93 4.07
N LYS A 29 14.40 5.38 5.27
CA LYS A 29 13.25 5.76 6.10
C LYS A 29 13.10 7.26 6.40
N ASN A 30 14.23 7.96 6.60
CA ASN A 30 14.24 9.38 6.99
C ASN A 30 14.15 10.37 5.82
N ARG A 31 13.93 9.89 4.59
CA ARG A 31 13.87 10.71 3.37
C ARG A 31 12.43 10.84 2.90
N ALA A 32 12.08 12.03 2.37
CA ALA A 32 10.77 12.24 1.76
C ALA A 32 10.66 11.44 0.45
N ILE A 33 9.68 10.54 0.40
CA ILE A 33 9.47 9.59 -0.70
C ILE A 33 8.16 9.91 -1.41
N ALA A 34 8.20 10.06 -2.73
CA ALA A 34 7.00 10.09 -3.55
C ALA A 34 6.82 8.74 -4.24
N VAL A 35 5.58 8.25 -4.30
CA VAL A 35 5.21 6.99 -4.98
C VAL A 35 4.11 7.30 -5.97
N ILE A 36 4.34 7.02 -7.26
CA ILE A 36 3.39 7.27 -8.35
C ILE A 36 3.53 6.18 -9.40
N LEU A 37 2.55 5.29 -9.52
CA LEU A 37 2.49 4.33 -10.62
C LEU A 37 1.56 4.84 -11.72
N TYR A 38 1.92 4.53 -12.95
CA TYR A 38 1.24 4.92 -14.17
C TYR A 38 0.59 3.69 -14.80
N ASP A 39 -0.47 3.88 -15.58
CA ASP A 39 -1.00 2.84 -16.44
C ASP A 39 -0.09 2.65 -17.66
N VAL A 40 -0.05 1.43 -18.21
CA VAL A 40 0.61 1.19 -19.49
C VAL A 40 -0.29 1.71 -20.62
N GLU A 41 0.20 2.70 -21.39
CA GLU A 41 -0.50 3.12 -22.61
C GLU A 41 -0.60 1.92 -23.59
N PRO A 42 -1.78 1.62 -24.19
CA PRO A 42 -2.02 0.39 -24.97
C PRO A 42 -1.22 0.23 -26.28
N GLY A 43 -0.17 1.02 -26.50
CA GLY A 43 0.77 0.89 -27.62
C GLY A 43 2.08 0.16 -27.31
N THR A 44 2.44 -0.06 -26.04
CA THR A 44 3.67 -0.77 -25.63
C THR A 44 3.43 -2.25 -25.34
N ARG A 45 2.53 -2.88 -26.10
CA ARG A 45 2.33 -4.33 -26.07
C ARG A 45 3.69 -5.00 -26.33
N TYR A 46 4.23 -5.71 -25.34
CA TYR A 46 5.21 -6.75 -25.63
C TYR A 46 4.49 -7.79 -26.49
N THR A 47 4.68 -7.71 -27.80
CA THR A 47 4.26 -8.73 -28.76
C THR A 47 5.16 -9.97 -28.56
N SER A 48 4.96 -10.68 -27.46
CA SER A 48 5.49 -12.03 -27.29
C SER A 48 4.62 -12.79 -26.31
N LEU A 49 3.41 -13.12 -26.73
CA LEU A 49 2.82 -14.43 -26.53
C LEU A 49 1.59 -14.51 -27.42
N SER A 50 1.75 -15.32 -28.46
CA SER A 50 0.72 -15.69 -29.41
C SER A 50 -0.51 -16.26 -28.68
N SER A 51 -1.59 -15.50 -28.66
CA SER A 51 -2.94 -16.07 -28.65
C SER A 51 -3.74 -15.42 -29.77
N TRP A 52 -3.78 -16.16 -30.87
CA TRP A 52 -4.65 -15.94 -32.01
C TRP A 52 -6.13 -15.86 -31.58
N ASN A 53 -6.85 -14.92 -32.19
CA ASN A 53 -8.27 -14.95 -32.53
C ASN A 53 -9.25 -15.62 -31.56
N TYR A 54 -9.99 -14.82 -30.78
CA TYR A 54 -11.39 -15.15 -30.51
C TYR A 54 -12.24 -13.90 -30.21
N TYR A 55 -13.21 -13.66 -31.09
CA TYR A 55 -14.40 -12.80 -31.01
C TYR A 55 -14.23 -11.30 -30.73
N GLY A 56 -14.62 -10.52 -31.75
CA GLY A 56 -14.77 -9.08 -31.68
C GLY A 56 -15.84 -8.64 -30.69
N GLY A 57 -15.54 -7.52 -30.03
CA GLY A 57 -16.48 -6.78 -29.20
C GLY A 57 -16.02 -6.66 -27.75
N MET A 58 -15.20 -5.64 -27.45
CA MET A 58 -15.26 -4.78 -26.26
C MET A 58 -13.91 -4.06 -26.08
N SER A 59 -13.87 -2.76 -26.38
CA SER A 59 -12.66 -1.92 -26.25
C SER A 59 -12.93 -0.66 -25.42
N TYR A 60 -13.67 -0.80 -24.32
CA TYR A 60 -13.98 0.33 -23.42
C TYR A 60 -13.74 0.05 -21.92
N THR A 61 -13.51 -1.21 -21.52
CA THR A 61 -13.31 -1.60 -20.11
C THR A 61 -11.84 -1.58 -19.66
N HIS A 62 -10.87 -1.70 -20.58
CA HIS A 62 -9.44 -1.77 -20.23
C HIS A 62 -8.83 -0.50 -19.64
N TYR A 63 -9.25 0.68 -20.11
CA TYR A 63 -8.70 1.95 -19.61
C TYR A 63 -9.10 2.24 -18.16
N ALA A 64 -10.34 1.88 -17.80
CA ALA A 64 -10.83 2.06 -16.43
C ALA A 64 -10.20 1.06 -15.46
N SER A 65 -9.93 -0.20 -15.86
CA SER A 65 -9.23 -1.17 -14.99
C SER A 65 -7.75 -0.83 -14.82
N ALA A 66 -7.05 -0.38 -15.87
CA ALA A 66 -5.64 -0.01 -15.78
C ALA A 66 -5.39 1.23 -14.91
N ALA A 67 -6.17 2.31 -15.08
CA ALA A 67 -6.07 3.50 -14.23
C ALA A 67 -6.46 3.19 -12.76
N ARG A 68 -7.49 2.36 -12.55
CA ARG A 68 -7.85 1.84 -11.22
C ARG A 68 -6.71 1.01 -10.62
N GLY A 69 -6.06 0.18 -11.44
CA GLY A 69 -4.92 -0.65 -11.06
C GLY A 69 -3.69 0.17 -10.65
N ALA A 70 -3.34 1.20 -11.43
CA ALA A 70 -2.24 2.10 -11.11
C ALA A 70 -2.47 2.87 -9.79
N ALA A 71 -3.71 3.37 -9.59
CA ALA A 71 -4.09 4.03 -8.33
C ALA A 71 -4.04 3.07 -7.14
N LEU A 72 -4.55 1.84 -7.31
CA LEU A 72 -4.53 0.80 -6.28
C LEU A 72 -3.10 0.40 -5.93
N ALA A 73 -2.25 0.10 -6.90
CA ALA A 73 -0.86 -0.27 -6.67
C ALA A 73 -0.07 0.85 -5.98
N THR A 74 -0.30 2.10 -6.40
CA THR A 74 0.29 3.29 -5.76
C THR A 74 -0.06 3.33 -4.28
N GLU A 75 -1.36 3.21 -3.94
CA GLU A 75 -1.79 3.30 -2.55
C GLU A 75 -1.35 2.09 -1.71
N THR A 76 -1.29 0.90 -2.29
CA THR A 76 -0.79 -0.32 -1.63
C THR A 76 0.67 -0.16 -1.22
N ILE A 77 1.54 0.25 -2.18
CA ILE A 77 2.96 0.50 -1.89
C ILE A 77 3.10 1.63 -0.88
N ARG A 78 2.36 2.72 -1.06
CA ARG A 78 2.39 3.87 -0.14
C ARG A 78 2.03 3.49 1.29
N SER A 79 0.97 2.71 1.45
CA SER A 79 0.50 2.22 2.75
C SER A 79 1.56 1.34 3.41
N ALA A 80 2.19 0.45 2.66
CA ALA A 80 3.27 -0.39 3.15
C ALA A 80 4.50 0.42 3.58
N LEU A 81 4.89 1.45 2.81
CA LEU A 81 5.98 2.36 3.20
C LEU A 81 5.67 3.08 4.51
N VAL A 82 4.47 3.66 4.65
CA VAL A 82 4.06 4.35 5.88
C VAL A 82 4.05 3.38 7.07
N ARG A 83 3.47 2.19 6.91
CA ARG A 83 3.45 1.13 7.93
C ARG A 83 4.86 0.73 8.39
N ASN A 84 5.83 0.73 7.48
CA ASN A 84 7.22 0.39 7.78
C ASN A 84 8.07 1.59 8.27
N GLY A 85 7.44 2.74 8.55
CA GLY A 85 8.08 3.93 9.12
C GLY A 85 8.81 4.82 8.12
N TYR A 86 8.50 4.72 6.83
CA TYR A 86 9.05 5.60 5.80
C TYR A 86 8.28 6.92 5.70
N LYS A 87 8.99 8.02 5.45
CA LYS A 87 8.39 9.34 5.25
C LYS A 87 7.87 9.49 3.81
N VAL A 88 6.60 9.19 3.59
CA VAL A 88 5.94 9.43 2.31
C VAL A 88 5.40 10.87 2.23
N VAL A 89 5.51 11.51 1.07
CA VAL A 89 4.90 12.82 0.81
C VAL A 89 3.36 12.77 0.89
N SER A 90 2.76 13.92 1.19
CA SER A 90 1.30 14.07 1.29
C SER A 90 0.61 14.00 -0.08
N ASP A 91 -0.68 13.68 -0.06
CA ASP A 91 -1.51 13.56 -1.28
C ASP A 91 -1.56 14.86 -2.08
N GLN A 92 -1.44 16.01 -1.41
CA GLN A 92 -1.36 17.31 -2.06
C GLN A 92 -0.10 17.47 -2.90
N ILE A 93 1.05 16.97 -2.41
CA ILE A 93 2.31 16.98 -3.15
C ILE A 93 2.23 15.97 -4.29
N THR A 94 1.72 14.76 -4.03
CA THR A 94 1.51 13.74 -5.06
C THR A 94 0.64 14.26 -6.20
N ALA A 95 -0.50 14.89 -5.90
CA ALA A 95 -1.40 15.46 -6.91
C ALA A 95 -0.73 16.57 -7.74
N ARG A 96 0.13 17.39 -7.12
CA ARG A 96 0.91 18.40 -7.84
C ARG A 96 1.93 17.76 -8.80
N ILE A 97 2.59 16.69 -8.36
CA ILE A 97 3.54 15.95 -9.20
C ILE A 97 2.81 15.31 -10.38
N VAL A 98 1.70 14.58 -10.13
CA VAL A 98 0.89 13.95 -11.19
C VAL A 98 0.39 14.99 -12.20
N LYS A 99 -0.07 16.16 -11.73
CA LYS A 99 -0.51 17.25 -12.60
C LYS A 99 0.63 17.80 -13.47
N ALA A 100 1.83 17.93 -12.90
CA ALA A 100 3.00 18.42 -13.64
C ALA A 100 3.60 17.35 -14.57
N GLN A 101 3.40 16.08 -14.23
CA GLN A 101 4.02 14.94 -14.88
C GLN A 101 2.98 13.82 -15.07
N PRO A 102 2.09 13.94 -16.09
CA PRO A 102 1.00 12.99 -16.28
C PRO A 102 1.45 11.63 -16.84
N LYS A 103 2.66 11.56 -17.41
CA LYS A 103 3.27 10.33 -17.93
C LYS A 103 4.53 10.00 -17.15
N GLN A 104 4.88 8.72 -17.08
CA GLN A 104 6.06 8.25 -16.36
C GLN A 104 7.31 9.08 -16.71
N PRO A 105 7.96 9.71 -15.73
CA PRO A 105 9.09 10.59 -15.97
C PRO A 105 10.35 9.79 -16.33
N GLY A 106 11.08 10.27 -17.34
CA GLY A 106 12.47 9.84 -17.52
C GLY A 106 13.39 10.38 -16.40
N PRO A 107 14.62 9.86 -16.27
CA PRO A 107 15.58 10.23 -15.22
C PRO A 107 15.80 11.75 -15.05
N GLY A 108 15.87 12.49 -16.16
CA GLY A 108 16.05 13.94 -16.14
C GLY A 108 14.87 14.72 -15.55
N ALA A 109 13.64 14.19 -15.67
CA ALA A 109 12.44 14.78 -15.09
C ALA A 109 12.36 14.51 -13.58
N VAL A 110 12.79 13.32 -13.13
CA VAL A 110 12.84 12.98 -11.69
C VAL A 110 13.70 13.97 -10.89
N LYS A 111 14.84 14.39 -11.44
CA LYS A 111 15.70 15.42 -10.82
C LYS A 111 14.96 16.77 -10.65
N LYS A 112 14.13 17.16 -11.62
CA LYS A 112 13.32 18.39 -11.55
C LYS A 112 12.22 18.25 -10.50
N ILE A 113 11.51 17.12 -10.49
CA ILE A 113 10.47 16.80 -9.50
C ILE A 113 11.05 16.84 -8.08
N SER A 114 12.20 16.20 -7.88
CA SER A 114 12.90 16.14 -6.59
C SER A 114 13.21 17.52 -6.05
N ARG A 115 13.73 18.42 -6.90
CA ARG A 115 14.02 19.81 -6.55
C ARG A 115 12.77 20.64 -6.28
N ALA A 116 11.75 20.51 -7.13
CA ALA A 116 10.53 21.33 -7.06
C ALA A 116 9.63 20.97 -5.86
N HIS A 117 9.65 19.71 -5.43
CA HIS A 117 8.72 19.20 -4.42
C HIS A 117 9.39 18.70 -3.13
N GLY A 118 10.71 18.90 -2.98
CA GLY A 118 11.46 18.46 -1.80
C GLY A 118 11.52 16.93 -1.64
N VAL A 119 11.38 16.19 -2.74
CA VAL A 119 11.41 14.73 -2.74
C VAL A 119 12.86 14.25 -2.79
N SER A 120 13.22 13.35 -1.89
CA SER A 120 14.57 12.80 -1.78
C SER A 120 14.74 11.46 -2.51
N GLN A 121 13.65 10.69 -2.61
CA GLN A 121 13.59 9.46 -3.39
C GLN A 121 12.24 9.38 -4.09
N TYR A 122 12.25 8.94 -5.34
CA TYR A 122 11.06 8.90 -6.18
C TYR A 122 10.83 7.48 -6.64
N VAL A 123 9.67 6.93 -6.34
CA VAL A 123 9.22 5.60 -6.76
C VAL A 123 8.21 5.80 -7.86
N ASP A 124 8.52 5.31 -9.05
CA ASP A 124 7.53 5.19 -10.12
C ASP A 124 7.41 3.78 -10.65
N GLY A 125 6.47 3.58 -11.55
CA GLY A 125 6.22 2.27 -12.08
C GLY A 125 5.10 2.26 -13.08
N THR A 126 4.89 1.09 -13.66
CA THR A 126 3.75 0.82 -14.53
C THR A 126 2.92 -0.33 -13.98
N VAL A 127 1.63 -0.30 -14.25
CA VAL A 127 0.70 -1.39 -13.94
C VAL A 127 0.04 -1.87 -15.22
N GLU A 128 0.12 -3.17 -15.43
CA GLU A 128 -0.60 -3.88 -16.49
C GLU A 128 -1.57 -4.86 -15.84
N VAL A 129 -2.86 -4.73 -16.17
CA VAL A 129 -3.91 -5.66 -15.76
C VAL A 129 -4.23 -6.54 -16.98
N LEU A 130 -4.05 -7.84 -16.83
CA LEU A 130 -4.29 -8.83 -17.89
C LEU A 130 -5.76 -9.27 -17.88
N ASP A 131 -6.19 -9.85 -19.00
CA ASP A 131 -7.55 -10.37 -19.13
C ASP A 131 -7.89 -11.40 -18.06
N THR A 132 -9.06 -11.20 -17.46
CA THR A 132 -9.59 -12.12 -16.46
C THR A 132 -10.09 -13.41 -17.14
N ILE A 133 -9.63 -14.55 -16.64
CA ILE A 133 -10.03 -15.87 -17.15
C ILE A 133 -11.06 -16.51 -16.20
N ARG A 134 -12.23 -16.87 -16.72
CA ARG A 134 -13.23 -17.63 -15.95
C ARG A 134 -12.90 -19.13 -16.01
N ASN A 135 -12.89 -19.79 -14.84
CA ASN A 135 -12.64 -21.23 -14.73
C ASN A 135 -13.94 -22.05 -14.78
N GLU A 136 -13.78 -23.38 -14.82
CA GLU A 136 -14.88 -24.36 -14.89
C GLU A 136 -15.80 -24.33 -13.65
N PHE A 137 -15.31 -23.81 -12.53
CA PHE A 137 -16.08 -23.64 -11.29
C PHE A 137 -16.84 -22.31 -11.22
N GLY A 138 -16.82 -21.52 -12.31
CA GLY A 138 -17.49 -20.24 -12.38
C GLY A 138 -16.75 -19.08 -11.69
N MET A 139 -15.53 -19.31 -11.18
CA MET A 139 -14.68 -18.31 -10.55
C MET A 139 -13.80 -17.60 -11.58
N TYR A 140 -13.37 -16.38 -11.24
CA TYR A 140 -12.55 -15.53 -12.10
C TYR A 140 -11.11 -15.49 -11.61
N THR A 141 -10.15 -15.65 -12.51
CA THR A 141 -8.72 -15.51 -12.24
C THR A 141 -8.22 -14.21 -12.85
N GLY A 142 -7.87 -13.25 -12.01
CA GLY A 142 -7.25 -12.00 -12.40
C GLY A 142 -5.73 -12.13 -12.36
N SER A 143 -5.05 -11.45 -13.27
CA SER A 143 -3.59 -11.37 -13.28
C SER A 143 -3.15 -9.94 -13.52
N ALA A 144 -2.10 -9.50 -12.82
CA ALA A 144 -1.55 -8.17 -12.98
C ALA A 144 -0.04 -8.20 -12.85
N VAL A 145 0.63 -7.38 -13.65
CA VAL A 145 2.07 -7.14 -13.57
C VAL A 145 2.28 -5.71 -13.10
N VAL A 146 3.06 -5.54 -12.06
CA VAL A 146 3.47 -4.23 -11.56
C VAL A 146 4.98 -4.16 -11.73
N MET A 147 5.46 -3.07 -12.34
CA MET A 147 6.89 -2.76 -12.45
C MET A 147 7.16 -1.51 -11.66
N VAL A 148 8.27 -1.45 -10.92
CA VAL A 148 8.67 -0.28 -10.14
C VAL A 148 10.13 0.06 -10.35
N HIS A 149 10.42 1.35 -10.46
CA HIS A 149 11.73 1.95 -10.40
C HIS A 149 11.81 2.87 -9.19
N VAL A 150 12.95 2.85 -8.50
CA VAL A 150 13.26 3.79 -7.43
C VAL A 150 14.45 4.63 -7.89
N TYR A 151 14.30 5.93 -7.78
CA TYR A 151 15.32 6.92 -8.10
C TYR A 151 15.74 7.69 -6.84
N ASP A 152 17.00 8.09 -6.80
CA ASP A 152 17.44 9.14 -5.88
C ASP A 152 17.09 10.55 -6.40
N SER A 153 17.36 11.57 -5.59
CA SER A 153 17.07 12.97 -5.93
C SER A 153 17.87 13.52 -7.12
N THR A 154 18.89 12.79 -7.59
CA THR A 154 19.67 13.15 -8.79
C THR A 154 19.06 12.56 -10.07
N GLY A 155 18.07 11.67 -9.92
CA GLY A 155 17.45 10.93 -11.03
C GLY A 155 18.18 9.62 -11.34
N ARG A 156 19.11 9.17 -10.51
CA ARG A 156 19.78 7.88 -10.69
C ARG A 156 18.87 6.76 -10.18
N THR A 157 18.66 5.74 -11.01
CA THR A 157 17.99 4.51 -10.59
C THR A 157 18.83 3.79 -9.55
N ILE A 158 18.23 3.52 -8.39
CA ILE A 158 18.84 2.79 -7.28
C ILE A 158 18.18 1.43 -7.03
N PHE A 159 17.00 1.20 -7.61
CA PHE A 159 16.33 -0.10 -7.64
C PHE A 159 15.35 -0.17 -8.81
N SER A 160 15.17 -1.36 -9.37
CA SER A 160 14.20 -1.64 -10.41
C SER A 160 13.82 -3.10 -10.31
N ASP A 161 12.52 -3.40 -10.23
CA ASP A 161 12.03 -4.79 -10.26
C ASP A 161 10.57 -4.82 -10.73
N SER A 162 10.07 -6.02 -10.98
CA SER A 162 8.68 -6.29 -11.28
C SER A 162 8.14 -7.44 -10.42
N ALA A 163 6.83 -7.47 -10.22
CA ALA A 163 6.13 -8.58 -9.59
C ALA A 163 4.85 -8.88 -10.36
N MET A 164 4.45 -10.15 -10.34
CA MET A 164 3.20 -10.62 -10.94
C MET A 164 2.28 -11.14 -9.86
N GLY A 165 1.09 -10.58 -9.79
CA GLY A 165 0.02 -11.08 -8.95
C GLY A 165 -0.94 -11.91 -9.76
N LYS A 166 -1.34 -13.05 -9.21
CA LYS A 166 -2.38 -13.92 -9.76
C LYS A 166 -3.27 -14.37 -8.63
N GLU A 167 -4.56 -14.07 -8.73
CA GLU A 167 -5.54 -14.28 -7.67
C GLU A 167 -6.93 -14.63 -8.21
N VAL A 168 -7.70 -15.33 -7.38
CA VAL A 168 -9.05 -15.80 -7.71
C VAL A 168 -10.11 -14.96 -6.99
N GLY A 169 -11.19 -14.64 -7.69
CA GLY A 169 -12.34 -13.88 -7.19
C GLY A 169 -13.67 -14.44 -7.68
N ALA A 170 -14.75 -14.09 -6.97
CA ALA A 170 -16.11 -14.42 -7.38
C ALA A 170 -16.60 -13.55 -8.55
N THR A 171 -15.93 -12.40 -8.78
CA THR A 171 -16.19 -11.50 -9.91
C THR A 171 -14.89 -11.11 -10.62
N PRO A 172 -14.95 -10.63 -11.88
CA PRO A 172 -13.77 -10.13 -12.58
C PRO A 172 -13.04 -9.02 -11.82
N ASP A 173 -13.76 -7.96 -11.43
CA ASP A 173 -13.18 -6.82 -10.71
C ASP A 173 -12.51 -7.25 -9.40
N GLU A 174 -13.12 -8.17 -8.64
CA GLU A 174 -12.52 -8.68 -7.40
C GLU A 174 -11.19 -9.40 -7.66
N SER A 175 -11.14 -10.23 -8.70
CA SER A 175 -9.95 -11.00 -9.05
C SER A 175 -8.81 -10.08 -9.54
N GLU A 176 -9.13 -9.02 -10.29
CA GLU A 176 -8.18 -7.99 -10.73
C GLU A 176 -7.62 -7.18 -9.55
N ILE A 177 -8.49 -6.71 -8.65
CA ILE A 177 -8.09 -5.96 -7.44
C ILE A 177 -7.12 -6.78 -6.59
N LYS A 178 -7.44 -8.06 -6.37
CA LYS A 178 -6.57 -8.97 -5.60
C LYS A 178 -5.22 -9.19 -6.30
N ALA A 179 -5.22 -9.39 -7.62
CA ALA A 179 -4.01 -9.58 -8.40
C ALA A 179 -3.09 -8.36 -8.34
N VAL A 180 -3.62 -7.16 -8.60
CA VAL A 180 -2.84 -5.91 -8.50
C VAL A 180 -2.28 -5.71 -7.10
N ARG A 181 -3.08 -5.96 -6.07
CA ARG A 181 -2.65 -5.82 -4.67
C ARG A 181 -1.49 -6.75 -4.35
N LYS A 182 -1.60 -8.02 -4.69
CA LYS A 182 -0.55 -9.02 -4.47
C LYS A 182 0.78 -8.63 -5.11
N ALA A 183 0.74 -8.19 -6.36
CA ALA A 183 1.94 -7.70 -7.06
C ALA A 183 2.56 -6.48 -6.37
N ALA A 184 1.72 -5.52 -5.96
CA ALA A 184 2.16 -4.30 -5.30
C ALA A 184 2.72 -4.56 -3.89
N GLU A 185 2.14 -5.50 -3.14
CA GLU A 185 2.64 -5.94 -1.83
C GLU A 185 4.02 -6.58 -1.96
N GLU A 186 4.21 -7.51 -2.90
CA GLU A 186 5.52 -8.12 -3.15
C GLU A 186 6.59 -7.08 -3.47
N LEU A 187 6.28 -6.08 -4.30
CA LEU A 187 7.22 -4.98 -4.58
C LEU A 187 7.47 -4.10 -3.36
N ALA A 188 6.45 -3.82 -2.55
CA ALA A 188 6.64 -3.05 -1.33
C ALA A 188 7.59 -3.77 -0.36
N GLU A 189 7.52 -5.10 -0.27
CA GLU A 189 8.46 -5.90 0.52
C GLU A 189 9.89 -5.76 -0.01
N LYS A 190 10.07 -5.93 -1.32
CA LYS A 190 11.39 -5.83 -1.96
C LYS A 190 12.02 -4.45 -1.79
N ILE A 191 11.22 -3.39 -1.87
CA ILE A 191 11.67 -2.00 -1.74
C ILE A 191 11.95 -1.61 -0.28
N THR A 192 11.27 -2.24 0.68
CA THR A 192 11.47 -1.97 2.12
C THR A 192 12.46 -2.94 2.79
N GLY A 193 12.73 -4.09 2.18
CA GLY A 193 13.49 -5.19 2.78
C GLY A 193 12.78 -5.86 3.95
N VAL A 194 11.48 -5.61 4.13
CA VAL A 194 10.66 -6.14 5.22
C VAL A 194 9.51 -6.94 4.60
N PRO A 195 9.40 -8.26 4.86
CA PRO A 195 8.28 -9.04 4.37
C PRO A 195 6.97 -8.50 4.94
N ALA A 196 5.86 -8.62 4.20
CA ALA A 196 4.55 -8.26 4.70
C ALA A 196 4.30 -9.13 5.91
N ASN A 197 4.07 -8.50 7.06
CA ASN A 197 3.76 -9.25 8.27
C ASN A 197 2.44 -9.99 8.04
N PRO A 198 2.41 -11.34 8.07
CA PRO A 198 1.20 -12.12 7.79
C PRO A 198 0.10 -11.90 8.85
N ASN A 199 0.46 -11.32 10.01
CA ASN A 199 -0.49 -10.93 11.05
C ASN A 199 -1.07 -9.51 10.85
N VAL A 200 -0.65 -8.79 9.80
CA VAL A 200 -1.25 -7.52 9.41
C VAL A 200 -2.11 -7.75 8.16
N THR A 201 -3.27 -8.37 8.40
CA THR A 201 -4.35 -8.44 7.42
C THR A 201 -4.77 -7.01 7.10
N ASP A 202 -4.61 -6.59 5.84
CA ASP A 202 -5.21 -5.42 5.18
C ASP A 202 -5.33 -4.10 6.00
N GLY A 203 -4.85 -2.98 5.44
CA GLY A 203 -5.39 -1.67 5.81
C GLY A 203 -4.75 -0.98 7.02
N GLY A 204 -5.11 0.28 7.19
CA GLY A 204 -4.79 1.08 8.36
C GLY A 204 -5.54 0.57 9.59
N PHE A 205 -5.37 1.26 10.71
CA PHE A 205 -6.10 0.98 11.94
C PHE A 205 -7.61 1.16 11.73
N TYR A 206 -8.40 0.14 12.06
CA TYR A 206 -9.84 0.17 11.85
C TYR A 206 -10.55 0.87 13.00
N VAL A 207 -11.53 1.70 12.67
CA VAL A 207 -12.45 2.26 13.67
C VAL A 207 -13.86 1.83 13.28
N PHE A 208 -14.49 1.00 14.10
CA PHE A 208 -15.89 0.62 13.93
C PHE A 208 -16.75 1.54 14.77
N VAL A 209 -17.60 2.31 14.10
CA VAL A 209 -18.56 3.20 14.75
C VAL A 209 -19.90 2.50 14.78
N ARG A 210 -20.52 2.37 15.96
CA ARG A 210 -21.86 1.81 16.17
C ARG A 210 -22.82 2.89 16.65
N GLY A 211 -24.10 2.76 16.33
CA GLY A 211 -25.12 3.76 16.67
C GLY A 211 -25.08 5.01 15.78
N ALA A 212 -24.30 5.00 14.70
CA ALA A 212 -24.27 6.10 13.75
C ALA A 212 -25.52 6.08 12.86
N ARG A 213 -26.50 6.92 13.20
CA ARG A 213 -27.78 7.02 12.48
C ARG A 213 -27.69 7.71 11.13
N ASP A 214 -26.61 8.43 10.87
CA ASP A 214 -26.39 9.15 9.63
C ASP A 214 -24.90 9.22 9.26
N LEU A 215 -24.63 9.53 7.99
CA LEU A 215 -23.27 9.68 7.47
C LEU A 215 -22.55 10.88 8.09
N LYS A 216 -23.26 11.90 8.58
CA LYS A 216 -22.67 13.10 9.18
C LYS A 216 -21.97 12.76 10.50
N SER A 217 -22.58 11.92 11.32
CA SER A 217 -21.99 11.37 12.54
C SER A 217 -20.73 10.56 12.22
N VAL A 218 -20.75 9.71 11.19
CA VAL A 218 -19.56 8.98 10.74
C VAL A 218 -18.45 9.91 10.26
N GLN A 219 -18.79 10.95 9.48
CA GLN A 219 -17.82 11.93 9.01
C GLN A 219 -17.23 12.78 10.14
N SER A 220 -17.96 12.99 11.24
CA SER A 220 -17.42 13.66 12.42
C SER A 220 -16.29 12.85 13.06
N VAL A 221 -16.42 11.51 13.10
CA VAL A 221 -15.35 10.60 13.56
C VAL A 221 -14.16 10.63 12.60
N VAL A 222 -14.39 10.57 11.29
CA VAL A 222 -13.32 10.74 10.27
C VAL A 222 -12.57 12.04 10.51
N THR A 223 -13.31 13.13 10.72
CA THR A 223 -12.74 14.48 10.91
C THR A 223 -11.93 14.55 12.20
N ALA A 224 -12.43 13.95 13.29
CA ALA A 224 -11.71 13.85 14.56
C ALA A 224 -10.38 13.10 14.39
N CYS A 225 -10.38 11.95 13.71
CA CYS A 225 -9.16 11.19 13.42
C CYS A 225 -8.13 12.02 12.66
N LYS A 226 -8.56 12.82 11.66
CA LYS A 226 -7.65 13.69 10.87
C LYS A 226 -6.99 14.80 11.68
N THR A 227 -7.48 15.10 12.89
CA THR A 227 -6.87 16.14 13.75
C THR A 227 -5.68 15.63 14.56
N VAL A 228 -5.43 14.32 14.57
CA VAL A 228 -4.38 13.68 15.36
C VAL A 228 -3.05 13.75 14.62
N TYR A 229 -1.99 14.12 15.33
CA TYR A 229 -0.66 14.18 14.76
C TYR A 229 -0.21 12.77 14.31
N GLY A 230 0.31 12.68 13.10
CA GLY A 230 0.76 11.40 12.52
C GLY A 230 -0.32 10.63 11.78
N VAL A 231 -1.59 11.03 11.81
CA VAL A 231 -2.62 10.52 10.89
C VAL A 231 -2.39 11.10 9.51
N THR A 232 -2.16 10.23 8.52
CA THR A 232 -1.93 10.60 7.12
C THR A 232 -3.21 10.57 6.30
N SER A 233 -4.15 9.68 6.65
CA SER A 233 -5.46 9.58 6.01
C SER A 233 -6.46 8.96 6.98
N ALA A 234 -7.72 9.39 6.90
CA ALA A 234 -8.83 8.68 7.52
C ALA A 234 -10.00 8.74 6.56
N ARG A 235 -10.63 7.59 6.31
CA ARG A 235 -11.75 7.48 5.38
C ARG A 235 -12.78 6.49 5.88
N THR A 236 -14.04 6.78 5.60
CA THR A 236 -15.13 5.82 5.73
C THR A 236 -14.98 4.77 4.63
N GLY A 237 -14.98 3.49 5.03
CA GLY A 237 -15.01 2.36 4.11
C GLY A 237 -16.46 1.95 3.80
N ARG A 238 -17.15 1.42 4.81
CA ARG A 238 -18.53 0.93 4.69
C ARG A 238 -19.43 1.62 5.71
N PHE A 239 -20.68 1.88 5.33
CA PHE A 239 -21.73 2.43 6.20
C PHE A 239 -23.06 1.77 5.85
N ASP A 240 -23.73 1.18 6.84
CA ASP A 240 -24.98 0.42 6.67
C ASP A 240 -26.13 0.99 7.56
N GLY A 241 -26.08 2.28 7.93
CA GLY A 241 -27.18 2.97 8.64
C GLY A 241 -27.24 2.81 10.16
N ASP A 242 -26.56 1.80 10.70
CA ASP A 242 -26.43 1.57 12.16
C ASP A 242 -24.96 1.41 12.60
N TRP A 243 -24.09 1.04 11.66
CA TRP A 243 -22.66 0.95 11.89
C TRP A 243 -21.87 1.45 10.67
N ALA A 244 -20.64 1.88 10.93
CA ALA A 244 -19.66 2.24 9.93
C ALA A 244 -18.29 1.65 10.24
N GLN A 245 -17.55 1.30 9.20
CA GLN A 245 -16.13 1.00 9.28
C GLN A 245 -15.34 2.16 8.70
N LEU A 246 -14.37 2.65 9.46
CA LEU A 246 -13.38 3.62 9.01
C LEU A 246 -12.02 2.95 8.99
N THR A 247 -11.14 3.46 8.13
CA THR A 247 -9.74 3.09 8.10
C THR A 247 -8.89 4.34 8.33
N VAL A 248 -8.06 4.30 9.36
CA VAL A 248 -7.14 5.38 9.75
C VAL A 248 -5.72 4.93 9.43
N PHE A 249 -5.05 5.68 8.58
CA PHE A 249 -3.68 5.45 8.15
C PHE A 249 -2.76 6.48 8.80
N GLY A 250 -1.55 6.05 9.14
CA GLY A 250 -0.52 6.92 9.70
C GLY A 250 0.24 6.26 10.83
N ASN A 251 1.17 7.03 11.40
CA ASN A 251 1.91 6.66 12.61
C ASN A 251 1.50 7.64 13.70
N PHE A 252 0.39 7.34 14.35
CA PHE A 252 -0.25 8.18 15.37
C PHE A 252 -0.26 7.46 16.71
N ASP A 253 -0.33 8.23 17.79
CA ASP A 253 -0.52 7.68 19.12
C ASP A 253 -1.99 7.26 19.32
N LEU A 254 -2.21 6.02 19.73
CA LEU A 254 -3.54 5.45 19.95
C LEU A 254 -4.33 6.19 21.04
N LYS A 255 -3.67 6.69 22.08
CA LYS A 255 -4.31 7.47 23.15
C LYS A 255 -4.71 8.85 22.65
N GLU A 256 -3.91 9.46 21.78
CA GLU A 256 -4.27 10.73 21.14
C GLU A 256 -5.45 10.56 20.17
N LEU A 257 -5.51 9.43 19.45
CA LEU A 257 -6.63 9.09 18.59
C LEU A 257 -7.94 8.91 19.37
N GLN A 258 -7.89 8.16 20.47
CA GLN A 258 -9.04 7.99 21.38
C GLN A 258 -9.53 9.34 21.91
N LYS A 259 -8.60 10.15 22.43
CA LYS A 259 -8.90 11.46 23.00
C LYS A 259 -9.54 12.37 21.95
N ALA A 260 -9.00 12.41 20.74
CA ALA A 260 -9.57 13.23 19.67
C ALA A 260 -11.01 12.83 19.33
N ILE A 261 -11.32 11.53 19.30
CA ILE A 261 -12.68 11.04 19.04
C ILE A 261 -13.62 11.44 20.20
N VAL A 262 -13.24 11.15 21.45
CA VAL A 262 -14.08 11.44 22.62
C VAL A 262 -14.31 12.95 22.82
N ASP A 263 -13.28 13.77 22.60
CA ASP A 263 -13.36 15.22 22.83
C ASP A 263 -14.16 15.95 21.73
N LYS A 264 -14.17 15.43 20.49
CA LYS A 264 -14.69 16.15 19.30
C LYS A 264 -15.98 15.55 18.74
N VAL A 265 -16.32 14.31 19.07
CA VAL A 265 -17.53 13.65 18.60
C VAL A 265 -18.55 13.60 19.75
N PRO A 266 -19.68 14.32 19.64
CA PRO A 266 -20.70 14.30 20.67
C PRO A 266 -21.20 12.88 20.95
N TYR A 267 -21.31 12.55 22.25
CA TYR A 267 -21.80 11.25 22.73
C TYR A 267 -20.98 10.04 22.29
N ALA A 268 -19.75 10.24 21.79
CA ALA A 268 -18.86 9.15 21.46
C ALA A 268 -18.24 8.54 22.72
N ARG A 269 -18.22 7.21 22.76
CA ARG A 269 -17.52 6.42 23.78
C ARG A 269 -16.66 5.37 23.12
N ILE A 270 -15.43 5.20 23.61
CA ILE A 270 -14.60 4.07 23.22
C ILE A 270 -14.99 2.87 24.07
N ASN A 271 -15.42 1.80 23.40
CA ASN A 271 -15.88 0.58 24.05
C ASN A 271 -14.78 -0.47 24.17
N ASP A 272 -13.99 -0.63 23.10
CA ASP A 272 -12.95 -1.65 23.04
C ASP A 272 -11.85 -1.26 22.04
N ILE A 273 -10.64 -1.74 22.29
CA ILE A 273 -9.44 -1.44 21.50
C ILE A 273 -8.56 -2.69 21.43
N THR A 274 -8.23 -3.10 20.22
CA THR A 274 -7.25 -4.14 19.93
C THR A 274 -6.04 -3.55 19.20
N ASP A 275 -5.05 -4.38 18.91
CA ASP A 275 -3.81 -3.97 18.22
C ASP A 275 -4.05 -3.29 16.86
N SER A 276 -5.20 -3.54 16.22
CA SER A 276 -5.51 -3.02 14.88
C SER A 276 -6.90 -2.39 14.75
N THR A 277 -7.70 -2.38 15.82
CA THR A 277 -9.11 -1.99 15.76
C THR A 277 -9.55 -1.20 16.98
N MET A 278 -10.45 -0.24 16.81
CA MET A 278 -11.14 0.48 17.88
C MET A 278 -12.64 0.47 17.64
N TYR A 279 -13.41 0.24 18.69
CA TYR A 279 -14.87 0.28 18.68
C TYR A 279 -15.36 1.56 19.37
N VAL A 280 -16.12 2.35 18.63
CA VAL A 280 -16.68 3.62 19.07
C VAL A 280 -18.20 3.50 19.03
N ASP A 281 -18.86 3.68 20.17
CA ASP A 281 -20.31 3.83 20.21
C ASP A 281 -20.66 5.32 20.18
N ILE A 282 -21.70 5.66 19.42
CA ILE A 282 -22.34 6.98 19.42
C ILE A 282 -23.78 6.78 19.89
N TYR A 283 -24.20 7.55 20.90
CA TYR A 283 -25.53 7.45 21.52
C TYR A 283 -26.45 8.61 21.14
#